data_AF-A0A401ULM3-F1
#
_entry.id   AF-A0A401ULM3-F1
#
_cell.length_a   1.000
_cell.length_b   1.000
_cell.length_c   1.000
_cell.angle_alpha   90.00
_cell.angle_beta   90.00
_cell.angle_gamma   90.00
#
_symmetry.space_group_name_H-M   'P 1'
#
loop_
_entity.id
_entity.type
_entity.pdbx_description
1 polymer ?
#
loop_
_entity_poly.entity_id
_entity_poly.type
_entity_poly.pdbx_seq_one_letter_code
_entity_poly.pdbx_strand_id
1 'polypeptide(L)'
;MTNDELLTAGIAFATQNLDFSTSIEEAYDPRGEFQKCPTQLLFASSMNDRTCLFYRKFKDYSMKMFMGDSKNYFVTSMPCGIPLSPLMDGKPFPPLLKQSQIDDEMRVNPQKALREYYNIPTAEHEDQMIKNAQIIKNCTFSLPQLYNKDNKSKYILSSDPARSGDNSILSAMELCYDDTLGYYGNIVNCTNLIDTTKKRKMSMKIPDQLTIMKEQILAYNGENVPDYENMEEFLMDAGAGGQPSGFADVFMEDWKDSKGNTHVGFIDETHDLYAEEAKKYPKASRRYKLINPKKYRMQMCVELIELMKADVIKFPKEYDNKGYVVEEVIDKDGKVEIKERKLSLDEELALINIDSMKSELTQIHTFKDSNGTVTRYANPDQHAHDDRFYTLLLLAHKLYEIRRKDLLRSKVVQEKIDIKKLLMFKQPKIR
;
A
#
# COMPACT_ATOMS: atom_id res chain seq x y z
N MET A 1 2.68 19.08 0.13
CA MET A 1 4.12 19.34 0.29
C MET A 1 4.83 18.01 0.39
N THR A 2 5.85 17.80 -0.42
CA THR A 2 6.73 16.64 -0.27
C THR A 2 7.65 16.85 0.95
N ASN A 3 8.14 15.77 1.57
CA ASN A 3 9.08 15.86 2.71
C ASN A 3 10.33 16.71 2.37
N ASP A 4 10.75 16.70 1.11
CA ASP A 4 11.90 17.47 0.64
C ASP A 4 11.64 18.98 0.60
N GLU A 5 10.41 19.42 0.31
CA GLU A 5 10.03 20.85 0.34
C GLU A 5 10.03 21.39 1.77
N LEU A 6 9.47 20.63 2.72
CA LEU A 6 9.49 20.98 4.14
C LEU A 6 10.93 21.07 4.68
N LEU A 7 11.77 20.11 4.33
CA LEU A 7 13.17 20.10 4.77
C LEU A 7 13.95 21.28 4.17
N THR A 8 13.72 21.59 2.89
CA THR A 8 14.37 22.71 2.20
C THR A 8 13.97 24.04 2.80
N ALA A 9 12.68 24.22 3.12
CA ALA A 9 12.19 25.41 3.80
C ALA A 9 12.81 25.56 5.21
N GLY A 10 12.88 24.47 5.98
CA GLY A 10 13.48 24.46 7.32
C GLY A 10 14.97 24.83 7.32
N ILE A 11 15.73 24.37 6.32
CA ILE A 11 17.16 24.72 6.17
C ILE A 11 17.35 26.23 5.97
N ALA A 12 16.46 26.90 5.22
CA ALA A 12 16.57 28.32 4.96
C ALA A 12 16.45 29.17 6.24
N PHE A 13 15.63 28.77 7.20
CA PHE A 13 15.49 29.49 8.47
C PHE A 13 16.75 29.50 9.32
N ALA A 14 17.58 28.45 9.24
CA ALA A 14 18.84 28.40 9.98
C ALA A 14 19.95 29.30 9.40
N THR A 15 19.72 29.95 8.25
CA THR A 15 20.69 30.90 7.65
C THR A 15 20.56 32.33 8.19
N GLN A 16 19.57 32.59 9.05
CA GLN A 16 19.36 33.92 9.63
C GLN A 16 20.43 34.24 10.69
N ASN A 17 20.99 35.44 10.62
CA ASN A 17 21.93 35.92 11.63
C ASN A 17 21.17 36.37 12.89
N LEU A 18 21.27 35.60 13.97
CA LEU A 18 20.64 35.90 15.26
C LEU A 18 21.28 37.08 16.01
N ASP A 19 22.49 37.47 15.62
CA ASP A 19 23.20 38.63 16.16
C ASP A 19 22.72 39.94 15.53
N PHE A 20 21.80 39.88 14.55
CA PHE A 20 21.15 41.08 14.03
C PHE A 20 20.12 41.61 15.04
N SER A 21 20.50 42.66 15.76
CA SER A 21 19.63 43.42 16.66
C SER A 21 19.70 44.91 16.33
N THR A 22 18.58 45.60 16.52
CA THR A 22 18.47 47.05 16.34
C THR A 22 17.90 47.67 17.60
N SER A 23 18.33 48.88 17.92
CA SER A 23 17.85 49.67 19.06
C SER A 23 17.54 51.09 18.60
N ILE A 24 16.68 51.77 19.36
CA ILE A 24 16.37 53.19 19.17
C ILE A 24 17.40 54.12 19.84
N GLU A 25 18.39 53.57 20.56
CA GLU A 25 19.44 54.33 21.23
C GLU A 25 20.58 54.69 20.27
N GLU A 26 20.99 55.97 20.23
CA GLU A 26 22.08 56.47 19.36
C GLU A 26 23.46 55.86 19.66
N ALA A 27 23.69 55.39 20.89
CA ALA A 27 24.96 54.79 21.31
C ALA A 27 24.99 53.25 21.15
N TYR A 28 23.92 52.64 20.63
CA TYR A 28 23.84 51.20 20.48
C TYR A 28 24.79 50.67 19.40
N ASP A 29 25.72 49.79 19.78
CA ASP A 29 26.59 49.08 18.85
C ASP A 29 26.35 47.56 18.96
N PRO A 30 25.72 46.92 17.96
CA PRO A 30 25.45 45.48 17.98
C PRO A 30 26.73 44.62 18.02
N ARG A 31 27.92 45.18 17.76
CA ARG A 31 29.21 44.47 17.87
C ARG A 31 29.68 44.27 19.31
N GLY A 32 29.11 45.01 20.27
CA GLY A 32 29.41 44.88 21.69
C GLY A 32 28.57 43.83 22.42
N GLU A 33 27.57 43.25 21.75
CA GLU A 33 26.68 42.24 22.30
C GLU A 33 27.36 40.87 22.41
N PHE A 34 26.89 40.06 23.35
CA PHE A 34 27.29 38.66 23.42
C PHE A 34 26.78 37.91 22.19
N GLN A 35 27.68 37.18 21.52
CA GLN A 35 27.29 36.30 20.42
C GLN A 35 26.25 35.29 20.90
N LYS A 36 25.13 35.22 20.19
CA LYS A 36 24.10 34.23 20.48
C LYS A 36 24.53 32.87 19.93
N CYS A 37 24.05 31.80 20.58
CA CYS A 37 24.22 30.47 20.02
C CYS A 37 23.53 30.44 18.63
N PRO A 38 24.26 30.09 17.55
CA PRO A 38 23.67 30.06 16.22
C PRO A 38 22.58 29.00 16.15
N THR A 39 21.59 29.20 15.27
CA THR A 39 20.55 28.20 15.03
C THR A 39 21.20 26.89 14.58
N GLN A 40 20.90 25.81 15.30
CA GLN A 40 21.39 24.47 14.97
C GLN A 40 20.33 23.69 14.21
N LEU A 41 20.75 22.96 13.18
CA LEU A 41 19.89 22.03 12.46
C LEU A 41 20.16 20.61 12.95
N LEU A 42 19.15 20.00 13.59
CA LEU A 42 19.19 18.59 13.96
C LEU A 42 18.45 17.75 12.92
N PHE A 43 19.18 16.91 12.20
CA PHE A 43 18.62 15.92 11.28
C PHE A 43 18.60 14.56 11.97
N ALA A 44 17.42 13.99 12.18
CA ALA A 44 17.24 12.64 12.67
C ALA A 44 16.29 11.89 11.73
N SER A 45 16.74 10.76 11.20
CA SER A 45 15.96 9.90 10.32
C SER A 45 16.49 8.47 10.44
N SER A 46 15.60 7.48 10.26
CA SER A 46 16.03 6.13 9.91
C SER A 46 16.61 6.14 8.48
N MET A 47 17.45 5.15 8.17
CA MET A 47 18.03 5.02 6.84
C MET A 47 16.92 4.74 5.83
N ASN A 48 16.95 5.36 4.65
CA ASN A 48 16.04 5.07 3.54
C ASN A 48 16.85 4.65 2.30
N ASP A 49 16.41 5.01 1.09
CA ASP A 49 17.20 4.85 -0.12
C ASP A 49 18.34 5.88 -0.24
N ARG A 50 19.26 5.64 -1.18
CA ARG A 50 20.42 6.51 -1.44
C ARG A 50 20.10 7.80 -2.21
N THR A 51 18.87 7.94 -2.71
CA THR A 51 18.42 9.08 -3.52
C THR A 51 17.77 10.18 -2.67
N CYS A 52 17.25 9.83 -1.49
CA CYS A 52 16.57 10.76 -0.61
C CYS A 52 17.48 11.93 -0.15
N LEU A 53 16.86 13.08 0.17
CA LEU A 53 17.59 14.28 0.60
C LEU A 53 18.38 14.05 1.89
N PHE A 54 17.82 13.29 2.85
CA PHE A 54 18.50 12.92 4.09
C PHE A 54 19.81 12.16 3.83
N TYR A 55 19.82 11.17 2.93
CA TYR A 55 21.04 10.43 2.60
C TYR A 55 22.09 11.32 1.93
N ARG A 56 21.66 12.19 1.00
CA ARG A 56 22.56 13.17 0.35
C ARG A 56 23.19 14.11 1.36
N LYS A 57 22.42 14.63 2.32
CA LYS A 57 22.91 15.50 3.41
C LYS A 57 23.81 14.75 4.39
N PHE A 58 23.42 13.53 4.79
CA PHE A 58 24.25 12.66 5.63
C PHE A 58 25.62 12.45 5.00
N LYS A 59 25.68 12.13 3.70
CA LYS A 59 26.94 11.94 2.96
C LYS A 59 27.76 13.23 2.90
N ASP A 60 27.17 14.35 2.48
CA ASP A 60 27.85 15.65 2.36
C ASP A 60 28.42 16.11 3.70
N TYR A 61 27.62 16.05 4.77
CA TYR A 61 28.02 16.51 6.10
C TYR A 61 29.04 15.56 6.74
N SER A 62 28.96 14.25 6.48
CA SER A 62 30.00 13.31 6.90
C SER A 62 31.33 13.66 6.25
N MET A 63 31.33 13.95 4.94
CA MET A 63 32.55 14.37 4.24
C MET A 63 33.15 15.64 4.87
N LYS A 64 32.34 16.66 5.14
CA LYS A 64 32.83 17.90 5.80
C LYS A 64 33.39 17.66 7.19
N MET A 65 32.71 16.83 7.99
CA MET A 65 33.22 16.41 9.30
C MET A 65 34.57 15.70 9.18
N PHE A 66 34.71 14.74 8.25
CA PHE A 66 35.97 14.04 8.01
C PHE A 66 37.08 14.95 7.45
N MET A 67 36.72 15.99 6.69
CA MET A 67 37.65 17.03 6.22
C MET A 67 38.11 17.99 7.34
N GLY A 68 37.61 17.82 8.57
CA GLY A 68 38.04 18.58 9.75
C GLY A 68 37.11 19.71 10.15
N ASP A 69 35.96 19.90 9.49
CA ASP A 69 34.95 20.89 9.88
C ASP A 69 34.00 20.33 10.96
N SER A 70 34.58 19.78 12.03
CA SER A 70 33.84 19.20 13.15
C SER A 70 33.16 20.24 14.06
N LYS A 71 33.49 21.52 13.88
CA LYS A 71 32.84 22.64 14.57
C LYS A 71 31.44 22.90 14.03
N ASN A 72 31.24 22.77 12.72
CA ASN A 72 29.96 23.04 12.07
C ASN A 72 29.19 21.77 11.73
N TYR A 73 29.88 20.64 11.57
CA TYR A 73 29.26 19.38 11.17
C TYR A 73 29.61 18.26 12.14
N PHE A 74 28.58 17.69 12.74
CA PHE A 74 28.66 16.44 13.47
C PHE A 74 27.67 15.46 12.86
N VAL A 75 28.19 14.31 12.42
CA VAL A 75 27.37 13.24 11.85
C VAL A 75 27.71 11.93 12.53
N THR A 76 26.70 11.21 12.94
CA THR A 76 26.85 9.89 13.55
C THR A 76 25.81 8.93 12.97
N SER A 77 26.20 7.67 12.85
CA SER A 77 25.29 6.56 12.53
C SER A 77 25.15 5.70 13.77
N MET A 78 23.92 5.42 14.18
CA MET A 78 23.63 4.63 15.37
C MET A 78 22.99 3.30 14.98
N PRO A 79 23.77 2.27 14.59
CA PRO A 79 23.23 0.94 14.34
C PRO A 79 22.85 0.25 15.66
N CYS A 80 22.10 -0.85 15.57
CA CYS A 80 21.55 -1.61 16.69
C CYS A 80 22.61 -2.13 17.67
N GLY A 81 23.87 -2.24 17.25
CA GLY A 81 24.99 -2.58 18.14
C GLY A 81 25.10 -1.64 19.34
N ILE A 82 24.75 -0.35 19.18
CA ILE A 82 24.78 0.63 20.27
C ILE A 82 23.68 0.33 21.32
N PRO A 83 22.39 0.24 20.98
CA PRO A 83 21.35 -0.09 21.96
C PRO A 83 21.39 -1.54 22.47
N LEU A 84 22.04 -2.47 21.75
CA LEU A 84 22.27 -3.84 22.23
C LEU A 84 23.34 -3.93 23.32
N SER A 85 24.28 -2.98 23.37
CA SER A 85 25.37 -2.97 24.34
C SER A 85 25.74 -1.53 24.72
N PRO A 86 24.80 -0.80 25.34
CA PRO A 86 25.03 0.60 25.66
C PRO A 86 26.07 0.73 26.76
N LEU A 87 26.81 1.84 26.71
CA LEU A 87 27.75 2.23 27.76
C LEU A 87 27.21 3.48 28.46
N MET A 88 27.24 3.49 29.79
CA MET A 88 27.00 4.66 30.63
C MET A 88 28.31 4.98 31.36
N ASP A 89 28.86 6.18 31.14
CA ASP A 89 30.18 6.58 31.65
C ASP A 89 31.31 5.59 31.34
N GLY A 90 31.26 5.01 30.13
CA GLY A 90 32.24 4.01 29.66
C GLY A 90 32.06 2.60 30.26
N LYS A 91 31.02 2.37 31.06
CA LYS A 91 30.72 1.05 31.66
C LYS A 91 29.49 0.41 31.01
N PRO A 92 29.45 -0.93 30.85
CA PRO A 92 28.27 -1.63 30.34
C PRO A 92 27.00 -1.28 31.10
N PHE A 93 25.93 -1.01 30.37
CA PHE A 93 24.60 -0.67 30.89
C PHE A 93 23.54 -1.64 30.32
N PRO A 94 22.37 -1.82 30.98
CA PRO A 94 21.32 -2.69 30.45
C PRO A 94 20.93 -2.36 29.00
N PRO A 95 20.81 -3.38 28.11
CA PRO A 95 20.41 -3.17 26.72
C PRO A 95 19.03 -2.51 26.59
N LEU A 96 18.92 -1.56 25.66
CA LEU A 96 17.66 -0.93 25.28
C LEU A 96 16.86 -1.79 24.27
N LEU A 97 17.55 -2.68 23.55
CA LEU A 97 16.99 -3.55 22.53
C LEU A 97 17.40 -5.00 22.80
N LYS A 98 16.51 -5.96 22.54
CA LYS A 98 16.81 -7.39 22.65
C LYS A 98 17.24 -7.96 21.31
N GLN A 99 18.29 -8.78 21.31
CA GLN A 99 18.75 -9.47 20.10
C GLN A 99 17.63 -10.30 19.44
N SER A 100 16.79 -10.95 20.25
CA SER A 100 15.66 -11.75 19.75
C SER A 100 14.68 -10.94 18.90
N GLN A 101 14.45 -9.65 19.21
CA GLN A 101 13.57 -8.79 18.41
C GLN A 101 14.17 -8.54 17.03
N ILE A 102 15.48 -8.30 16.95
CA ILE A 102 16.18 -8.11 15.68
C ILE A 102 16.14 -9.42 14.88
N ASP A 103 16.37 -10.56 15.51
CA ASP A 103 16.37 -11.87 14.84
C ASP A 103 14.99 -12.23 14.28
N ASP A 104 13.92 -11.89 15.02
CA ASP A 104 12.55 -12.10 14.55
C ASP A 104 12.21 -11.17 13.37
N GLU A 105 12.58 -9.90 13.42
CA GLU A 105 12.42 -8.95 12.31
C GLU A 105 13.24 -9.35 11.08
N MET A 106 14.49 -9.81 11.27
CA MET A 106 15.34 -10.34 10.21
C MET A 106 14.73 -11.58 9.56
N ARG A 107 13.94 -12.38 10.30
CA ARG A 107 13.22 -13.55 9.76
C ARG A 107 11.97 -13.13 8.97
N VAL A 108 11.29 -12.08 9.40
CA VAL A 108 10.04 -11.60 8.79
C VAL A 108 10.32 -10.74 7.56
N ASN A 109 11.17 -9.73 7.69
CA ASN A 109 11.55 -8.82 6.62
C ASN A 109 13.03 -8.42 6.76
N PRO A 110 13.95 -9.22 6.19
CA PRO A 110 15.38 -8.97 6.26
C PRO A 110 15.77 -7.58 5.74
N GLN A 111 15.13 -7.10 4.66
CA GLN A 111 15.48 -5.81 4.06
C GLN A 111 15.11 -4.64 4.97
N LYS A 112 13.91 -4.67 5.56
CA LYS A 112 13.48 -3.68 6.56
C LYS A 112 14.38 -3.74 7.79
N ALA A 113 14.67 -4.93 8.30
CA ALA A 113 15.51 -5.09 9.47
C ALA A 113 16.95 -4.59 9.24
N LEU A 114 17.55 -4.83 8.06
CA LEU A 114 18.86 -4.26 7.70
C LEU A 114 18.82 -2.73 7.63
N ARG A 115 17.72 -2.16 7.14
CA ARG A 115 17.53 -0.71 7.06
C ARG A 115 17.35 -0.05 8.43
N GLU A 116 16.45 -0.58 9.26
CA GLU A 116 16.08 0.00 10.55
C GLU A 116 17.12 -0.29 11.64
N TYR A 117 17.66 -1.53 11.70
CA TYR A 117 18.60 -1.91 12.76
C TYR A 117 20.06 -1.70 12.36
N TYR A 118 20.43 -1.97 11.11
CA TYR A 118 21.84 -1.90 10.70
C TYR A 118 22.18 -0.63 9.90
N ASN A 119 21.21 0.26 9.66
CA ASN A 119 21.37 1.46 8.83
C ASN A 119 21.92 1.15 7.43
N ILE A 120 21.57 -0.01 6.87
CA ILE A 120 21.98 -0.41 5.52
C ILE A 120 20.89 0.05 4.54
N PRO A 121 21.19 0.98 3.62
CA PRO A 121 20.18 1.46 2.68
C PRO A 121 19.75 0.34 1.74
N THR A 122 18.44 0.28 1.46
CA THR A 122 17.88 -0.67 0.50
C THR A 122 18.49 -0.40 -0.88
N ALA A 123 19.04 -1.43 -1.52
CA ALA A 123 19.54 -1.32 -2.89
C ALA A 123 18.34 -1.31 -3.84
N GLU A 124 18.09 -0.18 -4.49
CA GLU A 124 17.15 -0.14 -5.61
C GLU A 124 17.84 -0.69 -6.86
N HIS A 125 17.28 -1.74 -7.46
CA HIS A 125 17.75 -2.23 -8.76
C HIS A 125 17.11 -1.42 -9.87
N GLU A 126 17.88 -1.09 -10.92
CA GLU A 126 17.39 -0.32 -12.07
C GLU A 126 16.13 -0.96 -12.68
N ASP A 127 16.13 -2.29 -12.80
CA ASP A 127 15.08 -3.09 -13.42
C ASP A 127 13.81 -3.28 -12.56
N GLN A 128 13.74 -2.75 -11.34
CA GLN A 128 12.52 -2.84 -10.52
C GLN A 128 11.31 -2.27 -11.26
N MET A 129 10.21 -3.03 -11.25
CA MET A 129 8.95 -2.65 -11.86
C MET A 129 8.37 -1.38 -11.21
N ILE A 130 8.39 -1.33 -9.87
CA ILE A 130 7.98 -0.16 -9.08
C ILE A 130 9.04 0.14 -8.02
N LYS A 131 9.41 1.41 -7.91
CA LYS A 131 10.41 1.92 -6.95
C LYS A 131 9.79 2.17 -5.58
N ASN A 132 10.60 2.12 -4.52
CA ASN A 132 10.14 2.36 -3.15
C ASN A 132 9.54 3.76 -3.00
N ALA A 133 10.18 4.76 -3.61
CA ALA A 133 9.68 6.13 -3.59
C ALA A 133 8.24 6.26 -4.11
N GLN A 134 7.87 5.48 -5.13
CA GLN A 134 6.52 5.49 -5.70
C GLN A 134 5.50 4.85 -4.74
N ILE A 135 5.89 3.80 -4.01
CA ILE A 135 5.05 3.17 -2.98
C ILE A 135 4.85 4.12 -1.81
N ILE A 136 5.93 4.74 -1.31
CA ILE A 136 5.87 5.71 -0.20
C ILE A 136 4.96 6.89 -0.55
N LYS A 137 5.03 7.39 -1.80
CA LYS A 137 4.13 8.44 -2.29
C LYS A 137 2.65 8.03 -2.28
N ASN A 138 2.39 6.74 -2.44
CA ASN A 138 1.06 6.15 -2.40
C ASN A 138 0.63 5.71 -0.99
N CYS A 139 1.49 5.86 0.03
CA CYS A 139 1.11 5.58 1.41
C CYS A 139 0.29 6.73 2.01
N THR A 140 -0.80 6.39 2.67
CA THR A 140 -1.68 7.30 3.41
C THR A 140 -1.76 6.90 4.87
N PHE A 141 -2.14 7.85 5.73
CA PHE A 141 -2.50 7.53 7.12
C PHE A 141 -3.89 6.90 7.14
N SER A 142 -3.98 5.65 6.67
CA SER A 142 -5.19 4.84 6.68
C SER A 142 -4.97 3.62 7.57
N LEU A 143 -5.99 3.31 8.37
CA LEU A 143 -6.01 2.10 9.19
C LEU A 143 -6.49 0.92 8.36
N PRO A 144 -6.06 -0.31 8.72
CA PRO A 144 -6.66 -1.49 8.14
C PRO A 144 -8.15 -1.53 8.49
N GLN A 145 -8.96 -2.10 7.59
CA GLN A 145 -10.37 -2.36 7.83
C GLN A 145 -10.58 -3.86 7.66
N LEU A 146 -11.12 -4.51 8.69
CA LEU A 146 -11.38 -5.95 8.68
C LEU A 146 -12.80 -6.28 8.21
N TYR A 147 -13.66 -5.27 8.10
CA TYR A 147 -15.06 -5.34 7.68
C TYR A 147 -15.51 -3.95 7.22
N ASN A 148 -16.68 -3.91 6.58
CA ASN A 148 -17.31 -2.66 6.13
C ASN A 148 -17.93 -1.91 7.31
N LYS A 149 -17.26 -0.86 7.79
CA LYS A 149 -17.63 -0.15 9.02
C LYS A 149 -18.89 0.70 8.89
N ASP A 150 -19.20 1.18 7.69
CA ASP A 150 -20.33 2.07 7.44
C ASP A 150 -21.50 1.38 6.72
N ASN A 151 -21.33 0.10 6.35
CA ASN A 151 -22.26 -0.71 5.57
C ASN A 151 -22.65 -0.09 4.22
N LYS A 152 -21.80 0.78 3.66
CA LYS A 152 -22.07 1.55 2.43
C LYS A 152 -20.90 1.58 1.47
N SER A 153 -19.67 1.61 1.99
CA SER A 153 -18.46 1.59 1.17
C SER A 153 -18.45 0.37 0.25
N LYS A 154 -17.93 0.55 -0.97
CA LYS A 154 -17.80 -0.53 -1.95
C LYS A 154 -16.42 -1.17 -1.85
N TYR A 155 -16.36 -2.49 -1.95
CA TYR A 155 -15.10 -3.23 -1.83
C TYR A 155 -14.86 -4.16 -3.02
N ILE A 156 -13.61 -4.30 -3.41
CA ILE A 156 -13.13 -5.33 -4.33
C ILE A 156 -12.29 -6.29 -3.50
N LEU A 157 -12.58 -7.58 -3.60
CA LEU A 157 -11.78 -8.63 -2.99
C LEU A 157 -11.00 -9.39 -4.05
N SER A 158 -9.82 -9.86 -3.70
CA SER A 158 -9.00 -10.71 -4.57
C SER A 158 -8.39 -11.85 -3.78
N SER A 159 -8.35 -13.05 -4.34
CA SER A 159 -7.71 -14.19 -3.71
C SER A 159 -6.79 -14.96 -4.65
N ASP A 160 -5.65 -15.36 -4.11
CA ASP A 160 -4.72 -16.31 -4.69
C ASP A 160 -4.63 -17.55 -3.78
N PRO A 161 -5.53 -18.53 -3.97
CA PRO A 161 -5.61 -19.69 -3.08
C PRO A 161 -4.55 -20.75 -3.41
N ALA A 162 -3.75 -21.12 -2.42
CA ALA A 162 -2.78 -22.22 -2.50
C ALA A 162 -3.09 -23.36 -1.52
N ARG A 163 -2.73 -24.60 -1.91
CA ARG A 163 -2.91 -25.82 -1.09
C ARG A 163 -1.62 -26.30 -0.40
N SER A 164 -0.45 -26.11 -1.01
CA SER A 164 0.82 -26.58 -0.47
C SER A 164 2.01 -25.82 -1.04
N GLY A 165 2.97 -25.45 -0.20
CA GLY A 165 4.20 -24.77 -0.62
C GLY A 165 4.08 -23.25 -0.60
N ASP A 166 3.01 -22.73 -1.20
CA ASP A 166 2.76 -21.28 -1.35
C ASP A 166 1.74 -20.75 -0.34
N ASN A 167 1.70 -19.43 -0.19
CA ASN A 167 0.74 -18.76 0.69
C ASN A 167 -0.63 -18.71 0.03
N SER A 168 -1.69 -18.78 0.84
CA SER A 168 -3.04 -18.51 0.36
C SER A 168 -3.43 -17.12 0.81
N ILE A 169 -3.54 -16.18 -0.14
CA ILE A 169 -3.75 -14.77 0.17
C ILE A 169 -5.17 -14.34 -0.17
N LEU A 170 -5.75 -13.52 0.70
CA LEU A 170 -7.00 -12.79 0.47
C LEU A 170 -6.75 -11.31 0.77
N SER A 171 -6.96 -10.45 -0.21
CA SER A 171 -6.76 -9.00 -0.10
C SER A 171 -8.05 -8.25 -0.37
N ALA A 172 -8.20 -7.10 0.30
CA ALA A 172 -9.37 -6.23 0.18
C ALA A 172 -8.97 -4.80 -0.15
N MET A 173 -9.69 -4.22 -1.10
CA MET A 173 -9.55 -2.83 -1.51
C MET A 173 -10.90 -2.12 -1.39
N GLU A 174 -10.92 -1.02 -0.64
CA GLU A 174 -12.04 -0.09 -0.66
C GLU A 174 -11.99 0.73 -1.96
N LEU A 175 -13.11 0.80 -2.67
CA LEU A 175 -13.27 1.60 -3.87
C LEU A 175 -13.83 2.98 -3.47
N CYS A 176 -12.98 3.99 -3.57
CA CYS A 176 -13.31 5.36 -3.23
C CYS A 176 -13.47 6.21 -4.50
N TYR A 177 -14.15 7.35 -4.40
CA TYR A 177 -14.26 8.32 -5.48
C TYR A 177 -13.90 9.71 -4.95
N ASP A 178 -13.06 10.42 -5.69
CA ASP A 178 -12.73 11.82 -5.46
C ASP A 178 -13.04 12.61 -6.73
N ASP A 179 -13.63 13.81 -6.59
CA ASP A 179 -14.07 14.62 -7.73
C ASP A 179 -12.92 15.04 -8.65
N THR A 180 -11.69 15.10 -8.13
CA THR A 180 -10.50 15.51 -8.89
C THR A 180 -9.76 14.30 -9.45
N LEU A 181 -9.58 13.24 -8.65
CA LEU A 181 -8.80 12.05 -9.02
C LEU A 181 -9.63 10.98 -9.75
N GLY A 182 -10.96 11.04 -9.63
CA GLY A 182 -11.88 9.97 -9.99
C GLY A 182 -11.80 8.79 -9.01
N TYR A 183 -12.10 7.58 -9.49
CA TYR A 183 -12.04 6.37 -8.67
C TYR A 183 -10.62 6.02 -8.22
N TYR A 184 -10.38 5.87 -6.93
CA TYR A 184 -9.12 5.37 -6.40
C TYR A 184 -9.36 4.20 -5.46
N GLY A 185 -8.37 3.33 -5.32
CA GLY A 185 -8.44 2.16 -4.46
C GLY A 185 -7.64 2.37 -3.18
N ASN A 186 -8.19 2.03 -2.03
CA ASN A 186 -7.45 2.00 -0.76
C ASN A 186 -7.31 0.55 -0.31
N ILE A 187 -6.07 0.05 -0.21
CA ILE A 187 -5.80 -1.32 0.25
C ILE A 187 -6.03 -1.36 1.75
N VAL A 188 -7.12 -2.01 2.19
CA VAL A 188 -7.55 -1.99 3.59
C VAL A 188 -7.21 -3.27 4.34
N ASN A 189 -6.97 -4.38 3.64
CA ASN A 189 -6.61 -5.64 4.27
C ASN A 189 -5.81 -6.53 3.30
N CYS A 190 -4.89 -7.32 3.87
CA CYS A 190 -4.24 -8.45 3.25
C CYS A 190 -4.12 -9.54 4.32
N THR A 191 -4.75 -10.68 4.10
CA THR A 191 -4.76 -11.81 5.04
C THR A 191 -4.11 -13.01 4.39
N ASN A 192 -3.20 -13.66 5.14
CA ASN A 192 -2.59 -14.93 4.74
C ASN A 192 -3.25 -16.09 5.49
N LEU A 193 -3.91 -16.99 4.77
CA LEU A 193 -4.69 -18.11 5.29
C LEU A 193 -3.76 -19.29 5.67
N ILE A 194 -2.95 -19.08 6.72
CA ILE A 194 -2.01 -20.07 7.26
C ILE A 194 -2.64 -20.91 8.36
N ASP A 195 -2.43 -22.21 8.32
CA ASP A 195 -2.71 -23.14 9.41
C ASP A 195 -1.68 -22.94 10.54
N THR A 196 -2.08 -22.20 11.57
CA THR A 196 -1.25 -21.89 12.74
C THR A 196 -1.08 -23.08 13.70
N THR A 197 -1.83 -24.18 13.51
CA THR A 197 -1.76 -25.36 14.39
C THR A 197 -0.57 -26.27 14.08
N LYS A 198 0.00 -26.15 12.89
CA LYS A 198 1.11 -27.00 12.43
C LYS A 198 2.47 -26.34 12.67
N LYS A 199 3.46 -27.16 13.05
CA LYS A 199 4.86 -26.72 13.24
C LYS A 199 5.48 -26.08 11.99
N ARG A 200 5.10 -26.56 10.80
CA ARG A 200 5.39 -25.87 9.53
C ARG A 200 4.17 -25.04 9.17
N LYS A 201 4.37 -23.72 9.04
CA LYS A 201 3.37 -22.79 8.54
C LYS A 201 3.02 -23.19 7.11
N MET A 202 1.88 -23.86 6.95
CA MET A 202 1.35 -24.26 5.64
C MET A 202 0.00 -23.58 5.46
N SER A 203 -0.43 -23.39 4.23
CA SER A 203 -1.78 -22.92 3.93
C SER A 203 -2.85 -23.83 4.54
N MET A 204 -3.96 -23.21 4.98
CA MET A 204 -5.10 -23.91 5.57
C MET A 204 -5.70 -24.94 4.60
N LYS A 205 -6.53 -25.87 5.10
CA LYS A 205 -7.24 -26.78 4.19
C LYS A 205 -8.27 -25.98 3.39
N ILE A 206 -8.57 -26.43 2.17
CA ILE A 206 -9.53 -25.78 1.27
C ILE A 206 -10.88 -25.46 1.95
N PRO A 207 -11.51 -26.37 2.74
CA PRO A 207 -12.78 -26.04 3.42
C PRO A 207 -12.66 -24.91 4.44
N ASP A 208 -11.54 -24.85 5.17
CA ASP A 208 -11.29 -23.81 6.18
C ASP A 208 -11.05 -22.46 5.47
N GLN A 209 -10.27 -22.48 4.38
CA GLN A 209 -10.07 -21.30 3.53
C GLN A 209 -11.39 -20.77 2.97
N LEU A 210 -12.24 -21.64 2.42
CA LEU A 210 -13.55 -21.28 1.88
C LEU A 210 -14.47 -20.67 2.94
N THR A 211 -14.41 -21.17 4.18
CA THR A 211 -15.19 -20.63 5.30
C THR A 211 -14.75 -19.19 5.58
N ILE A 212 -13.45 -18.96 5.73
CA ILE A 212 -12.90 -17.61 5.99
C ILE A 212 -13.20 -16.66 4.82
N MET A 213 -13.06 -17.13 3.57
CA MET A 213 -13.38 -16.32 2.40
C MET A 213 -14.85 -15.90 2.38
N LYS A 214 -15.79 -16.84 2.66
CA LYS A 214 -17.22 -16.54 2.74
C LYS A 214 -17.52 -15.53 3.86
N GLU A 215 -16.91 -15.71 5.04
CA GLU A 215 -17.05 -14.77 6.15
C GLU A 215 -16.53 -13.37 5.80
N GLN A 216 -15.37 -13.28 5.15
CA GLN A 216 -14.80 -12.01 4.72
C GLN A 216 -15.65 -11.32 3.64
N ILE A 217 -16.17 -12.07 2.66
CA ILE A 217 -17.11 -11.54 1.66
C ILE A 217 -18.32 -10.90 2.36
N LEU A 218 -18.90 -11.58 3.35
CA LEU A 218 -20.04 -11.03 4.11
C LEU A 218 -19.62 -9.84 4.99
N ALA A 219 -18.45 -9.89 5.62
CA ALA A 219 -17.93 -8.81 6.46
C ALA A 219 -17.74 -7.50 5.66
N TYR A 220 -17.25 -7.56 4.41
CA TYR A 220 -17.14 -6.39 3.54
C TYR A 220 -18.44 -6.03 2.82
N ASN A 221 -19.36 -7.00 2.63
CA ASN A 221 -20.70 -6.66 2.19
C ASN A 221 -21.40 -5.77 3.23
N GLY A 222 -21.17 -6.02 4.52
CA GLY A 222 -21.76 -5.27 5.62
C GLY A 222 -22.96 -5.98 6.23
N GLU A 223 -23.43 -5.45 7.37
CA GLU A 223 -24.55 -6.01 8.11
C GLU A 223 -25.90 -5.47 7.62
N ASN A 224 -26.91 -6.36 7.55
CA ASN A 224 -28.28 -6.04 7.15
C ASN A 224 -28.40 -5.39 5.76
N VAL A 225 -27.48 -5.70 4.85
CA VAL A 225 -27.51 -5.31 3.44
C VAL A 225 -27.78 -6.54 2.57
N PRO A 226 -28.53 -6.39 1.46
CA PRO A 226 -28.67 -7.43 0.45
C PRO A 226 -27.33 -8.04 0.03
N ASP A 227 -27.39 -9.31 -0.38
CA ASP A 227 -26.22 -10.08 -0.79
C ASP A 227 -25.38 -9.34 -1.85
N TYR A 228 -24.12 -9.10 -1.49
CA TYR A 228 -23.07 -8.54 -2.35
C TYR A 228 -23.40 -7.14 -2.90
N GLU A 229 -24.32 -6.40 -2.29
CA GLU A 229 -24.63 -5.03 -2.71
C GLU A 229 -23.38 -4.15 -2.62
N ASN A 230 -22.60 -4.29 -1.55
CA ASN A 230 -21.39 -3.50 -1.32
C ASN A 230 -20.11 -4.15 -1.86
N MET A 231 -20.24 -5.28 -2.53
CA MET A 231 -19.15 -5.91 -3.23
C MET A 231 -19.16 -5.42 -4.67
N GLU A 232 -18.09 -4.82 -5.12
CA GLU A 232 -17.95 -4.48 -6.54
C GLU A 232 -17.65 -5.75 -7.34
N GLU A 233 -16.63 -6.52 -6.91
CA GLU A 233 -16.24 -7.79 -7.53
C GLU A 233 -15.41 -8.63 -6.53
N PHE A 234 -15.55 -9.96 -6.60
CA PHE A 234 -14.60 -10.91 -6.02
C PHE A 234 -13.78 -11.57 -7.12
N LEU A 235 -12.47 -11.31 -7.13
CA LEU A 235 -11.53 -11.81 -8.13
C LEU A 235 -10.79 -13.01 -7.55
N MET A 236 -10.61 -14.06 -8.34
CA MET A 236 -9.87 -15.23 -7.87
C MET A 236 -8.93 -15.74 -8.95
N ASP A 237 -7.75 -16.18 -8.51
CA ASP A 237 -6.83 -16.90 -9.38
C ASP A 237 -7.46 -18.22 -9.86
N ALA A 238 -7.55 -18.39 -11.18
CA ALA A 238 -7.97 -19.62 -11.84
C ALA A 238 -6.87 -20.71 -11.88
N GLY A 239 -5.65 -20.39 -11.45
CA GLY A 239 -4.50 -21.27 -11.42
C GLY A 239 -3.82 -21.49 -12.79
N ALA A 240 -2.64 -22.11 -12.75
CA ALA A 240 -1.83 -22.40 -13.94
C ALA A 240 -2.42 -23.53 -14.79
N GLY A 241 -3.50 -23.26 -15.51
CA GLY A 241 -4.10 -24.22 -16.44
C GLY A 241 -5.53 -23.91 -16.88
N GLY A 242 -6.17 -22.87 -16.33
CA GLY A 242 -7.59 -22.59 -16.62
C GLY A 242 -8.53 -23.71 -16.19
N GLN A 243 -8.03 -24.67 -15.41
CA GLN A 243 -8.86 -25.63 -14.69
C GLN A 243 -9.52 -24.86 -13.56
N PRO A 244 -10.85 -24.89 -13.42
CA PRO A 244 -11.49 -24.20 -12.34
C PRO A 244 -10.94 -24.80 -11.04
N SER A 245 -10.23 -23.98 -10.28
CA SER A 245 -9.73 -24.40 -8.98
C SER A 245 -10.96 -24.83 -8.18
N GLY A 246 -10.91 -25.98 -7.49
CA GLY A 246 -12.07 -26.53 -6.76
C GLY A 246 -12.68 -25.61 -5.69
N PHE A 247 -12.16 -24.39 -5.53
CA PHE A 247 -12.79 -23.26 -4.86
C PHE A 247 -13.97 -22.69 -5.64
N ALA A 248 -13.82 -22.45 -6.94
CA ALA A 248 -14.83 -21.83 -7.79
C ALA A 248 -16.12 -22.66 -7.83
N ASP A 249 -15.98 -23.99 -7.94
CA ASP A 249 -17.13 -24.90 -7.93
C ASP A 249 -17.95 -24.81 -6.63
N VAL A 250 -17.27 -24.60 -5.49
CA VAL A 250 -17.92 -24.53 -4.17
C VAL A 250 -18.59 -23.16 -3.94
N PHE A 251 -18.20 -22.13 -4.68
CA PHE A 251 -18.86 -20.83 -4.62
C PHE A 251 -20.15 -20.77 -5.44
N MET A 252 -20.40 -21.72 -6.37
CA MET A 252 -21.61 -21.73 -7.21
C MET A 252 -22.89 -22.04 -6.44
N GLU A 253 -22.78 -22.88 -5.41
CA GLU A 253 -23.92 -23.27 -4.59
C GLU A 253 -24.24 -22.21 -3.54
N ASP A 254 -25.53 -22.00 -3.28
CA ASP A 254 -25.99 -21.17 -2.15
C ASP A 254 -25.42 -21.73 -0.83
N TRP A 255 -25.06 -20.86 0.10
CA TRP A 255 -24.49 -21.27 1.39
C TRP A 255 -25.19 -20.63 2.58
N LYS A 256 -24.92 -21.15 3.78
CA LYS A 256 -25.42 -20.58 5.02
C LYS A 256 -24.29 -19.95 5.81
N ASP A 257 -24.55 -18.78 6.39
CA ASP A 257 -23.64 -18.17 7.37
C ASP A 257 -23.74 -18.87 8.74
N SER A 258 -22.90 -18.43 9.69
CA SER A 258 -22.88 -18.94 11.06
C SER A 258 -24.17 -18.64 11.85
N LYS A 259 -25.00 -17.70 11.37
CA LYS A 259 -26.31 -17.33 11.95
C LYS A 259 -27.47 -18.11 11.31
N GLY A 260 -27.20 -18.92 10.28
CA GLY A 260 -28.18 -19.73 9.56
C GLY A 260 -28.87 -19.02 8.38
N ASN A 261 -28.47 -17.78 8.05
CA ASN A 261 -28.98 -17.05 6.89
C ASN A 261 -28.44 -17.67 5.60
N THR A 262 -29.29 -17.79 4.59
CA THR A 262 -28.89 -18.28 3.26
C THR A 262 -28.41 -17.13 2.39
N HIS A 263 -27.27 -17.32 1.74
CA HIS A 263 -26.65 -16.39 0.80
C HIS A 263 -26.54 -17.04 -0.58
N VAL A 264 -26.78 -16.26 -1.64
CA VAL A 264 -26.80 -16.78 -3.00
C VAL A 264 -25.39 -17.09 -3.53
N GLY A 265 -25.28 -18.13 -4.35
CA GLY A 265 -24.04 -18.54 -5.03
C GLY A 265 -23.36 -17.42 -5.86
N PHE A 266 -22.15 -17.68 -6.34
CA PHE A 266 -21.44 -16.88 -7.34
C PHE A 266 -21.20 -17.67 -8.62
N ILE A 267 -21.23 -17.01 -9.77
CA ILE A 267 -20.82 -17.64 -11.03
C ILE A 267 -20.18 -16.64 -11.98
N ASP A 268 -19.06 -17.05 -12.57
CA ASP A 268 -18.42 -16.28 -13.63
C ASP A 268 -18.90 -16.75 -15.01
N GLU A 269 -19.96 -16.13 -15.51
CA GLU A 269 -20.50 -16.46 -16.84
C GLU A 269 -19.58 -16.07 -18.02
N THR A 270 -18.49 -15.34 -17.76
CA THR A 270 -17.51 -14.99 -18.81
C THR A 270 -16.38 -16.00 -18.91
N HIS A 271 -16.29 -16.94 -17.97
CA HIS A 271 -15.32 -18.02 -18.00
C HIS A 271 -15.85 -19.16 -18.88
N ASP A 272 -15.01 -19.67 -19.79
CA ASP A 272 -15.41 -20.66 -20.80
C ASP A 272 -16.10 -21.90 -20.20
N LEU A 273 -15.68 -22.33 -19.01
CA LEU A 273 -16.23 -23.51 -18.33
C LEU A 273 -17.58 -23.26 -17.64
N TYR A 274 -17.85 -22.03 -17.20
CA TYR A 274 -19.05 -21.71 -16.43
C TYR A 274 -20.11 -20.96 -17.23
N ALA A 275 -19.78 -20.49 -18.43
CA ALA A 275 -20.70 -19.80 -19.33
C ALA A 275 -21.96 -20.64 -19.63
N GLU A 276 -21.80 -21.95 -19.86
CA GLU A 276 -22.93 -22.85 -20.09
C GLU A 276 -23.69 -23.18 -18.80
N GLU A 277 -22.97 -23.31 -17.69
CA GLU A 277 -23.54 -23.63 -16.37
C GLU A 277 -24.29 -22.45 -15.75
N ALA A 278 -24.00 -21.22 -16.17
CA ALA A 278 -24.69 -20.00 -15.73
C ALA A 278 -26.22 -20.08 -15.86
N LYS A 279 -26.72 -20.87 -16.82
CA LYS A 279 -28.16 -21.14 -17.01
C LYS A 279 -28.78 -21.96 -15.87
N LYS A 280 -27.99 -22.83 -15.22
CA LYS A 280 -28.42 -23.65 -14.07
C LYS A 280 -28.48 -22.83 -12.77
N TYR A 281 -27.70 -21.75 -12.69
CA TYR A 281 -27.62 -20.86 -11.53
C TYR A 281 -28.11 -19.44 -11.85
N PRO A 282 -29.42 -19.25 -12.15
CA PRO A 282 -29.96 -17.95 -12.54
C PRO A 282 -29.97 -16.92 -11.40
N LYS A 283 -29.92 -17.37 -10.14
CA LYS A 283 -29.91 -16.52 -8.95
C LYS A 283 -28.50 -16.16 -8.46
N ALA A 284 -27.48 -16.88 -8.93
CA ALA A 284 -26.11 -16.65 -8.49
C ALA A 284 -25.63 -15.25 -8.89
N SER A 285 -24.91 -14.60 -8.00
CA SER A 285 -24.29 -13.31 -8.24
C SER A 285 -23.22 -13.41 -9.34
N ARG A 286 -23.19 -12.41 -10.22
CA ARG A 286 -22.18 -12.28 -11.28
C ARG A 286 -20.97 -11.44 -10.87
N ARG A 287 -20.90 -11.05 -9.59
CA ARG A 287 -19.80 -10.25 -9.00
C ARG A 287 -18.61 -11.12 -8.62
N TYR A 288 -18.29 -12.09 -9.47
CA TYR A 288 -17.21 -13.04 -9.29
C TYR A 288 -16.50 -13.26 -10.63
N LYS A 289 -15.16 -13.17 -10.62
CA LYS A 289 -14.33 -13.36 -11.81
C LYS A 289 -13.15 -14.26 -11.55
N LEU A 290 -12.96 -15.20 -12.47
CA LEU A 290 -11.80 -16.07 -12.54
C LEU A 290 -10.80 -15.50 -13.52
N ILE A 291 -9.64 -15.10 -13.01
CA ILE A 291 -8.59 -14.48 -13.82
C ILE A 291 -7.46 -15.47 -14.02
N ASN A 292 -7.11 -15.71 -15.29
CA ASN A 292 -5.98 -16.56 -15.65
C ASN A 292 -4.66 -15.77 -15.59
N PRO A 293 -3.71 -16.13 -14.70
CA PRO A 293 -2.46 -15.41 -14.52
C PRO A 293 -1.63 -15.37 -15.81
N LYS A 294 -1.53 -16.51 -16.51
CA LYS A 294 -0.66 -16.61 -17.70
C LYS A 294 -1.12 -15.70 -18.83
N LYS A 295 -2.42 -15.49 -18.95
CA LYS A 295 -3.01 -14.69 -20.02
C LYS A 295 -2.90 -13.20 -19.75
N TYR A 296 -3.18 -12.77 -18.51
CA TYR A 296 -3.38 -11.35 -18.20
C TYR A 296 -2.25 -10.71 -17.39
N ARG A 297 -1.29 -11.46 -16.83
CA ARG A 297 -0.25 -10.91 -15.93
C ARG A 297 0.50 -9.73 -16.55
N MET A 298 0.92 -9.81 -17.81
CA MET A 298 1.61 -8.69 -18.48
C MET A 298 0.75 -7.43 -18.54
N GLN A 299 -0.52 -7.58 -18.92
CA GLN A 299 -1.47 -6.46 -18.98
C GLN A 299 -1.70 -5.88 -17.57
N MET A 300 -2.00 -6.72 -16.58
CA MET A 300 -2.25 -6.29 -15.21
C MET A 300 -1.04 -5.58 -14.58
N CYS A 301 0.18 -6.01 -14.88
CA CYS A 301 1.38 -5.30 -14.44
C CYS A 301 1.48 -3.89 -15.03
N VAL A 302 1.18 -3.73 -16.33
CA VAL A 302 1.17 -2.41 -16.98
C VAL A 302 0.10 -1.51 -16.37
N GLU A 303 -1.11 -2.03 -16.14
CA GLU A 303 -2.20 -1.30 -15.50
C GLU A 303 -1.84 -0.89 -14.07
N LEU A 304 -1.23 -1.77 -13.28
CA LEU A 304 -0.75 -1.44 -11.93
C LEU A 304 0.31 -0.34 -11.97
N ILE A 305 1.26 -0.38 -12.91
CA ILE A 305 2.27 0.68 -13.07
C ILE A 305 1.60 2.03 -13.39
N GLU A 306 0.60 2.05 -14.26
CA GLU A 306 -0.16 3.26 -14.60
C GLU A 306 -0.92 3.82 -13.39
N LEU A 307 -1.63 2.96 -12.66
CA LEU A 307 -2.38 3.37 -11.47
C LEU A 307 -1.48 3.87 -10.35
N MET A 308 -0.35 3.21 -10.13
CA MET A 308 0.64 3.64 -9.16
C MET A 308 1.20 5.00 -9.53
N LYS A 309 1.59 5.22 -10.80
CA LYS A 309 2.09 6.53 -11.29
C LYS A 309 1.06 7.65 -11.18
N ALA A 310 -0.22 7.33 -11.37
CA ALA A 310 -1.34 8.26 -11.20
C ALA A 310 -1.70 8.53 -9.73
N ASP A 311 -1.01 7.87 -8.79
CA ASP A 311 -1.24 7.92 -7.36
C ASP A 311 -2.66 7.53 -6.92
N VAL A 312 -3.30 6.56 -7.61
CA VAL A 312 -4.70 6.16 -7.34
C VAL A 312 -4.84 4.80 -6.65
N ILE A 313 -3.74 4.21 -6.18
CA ILE A 313 -3.76 3.05 -5.27
C ILE A 313 -3.12 3.50 -3.97
N LYS A 314 -3.86 3.44 -2.87
CA LYS A 314 -3.41 3.90 -1.55
C LYS A 314 -3.08 2.71 -0.66
N PHE A 315 -1.98 2.82 0.08
CA PHE A 315 -1.58 1.84 1.09
C PHE A 315 -1.54 2.48 2.47
N PRO A 316 -1.83 1.73 3.54
CA PRO A 316 -1.42 2.10 4.88
C PRO A 316 0.09 2.38 4.95
N LYS A 317 0.46 3.36 5.79
CA LYS A 317 1.87 3.58 6.15
C LYS A 317 2.48 2.29 6.71
N GLU A 318 3.79 2.15 6.53
CA GLU A 318 4.53 1.01 7.06
C GLU A 318 4.34 0.91 8.58
N TYR A 319 3.99 -0.28 9.05
CA TYR A 319 3.70 -0.54 10.45
C TYR A 319 4.99 -0.80 11.21
N ASP A 320 5.13 -0.21 12.39
CA ASP A 320 6.36 -0.25 13.19
C ASP A 320 6.36 -1.33 14.29
N ASN A 321 5.39 -2.24 14.25
CA ASN A 321 5.27 -3.40 15.17
C ASN A 321 5.16 -3.02 16.66
N LYS A 322 4.66 -1.80 16.98
CA LYS A 322 4.52 -1.34 18.36
C LYS A 322 3.21 -1.75 19.06
N GLY A 323 2.26 -2.34 18.34
CA GLY A 323 0.94 -2.72 18.85
C GLY A 323 -0.07 -1.56 18.89
N TYR A 324 0.29 -0.39 18.40
CA TYR A 324 -0.57 0.78 18.34
C TYR A 324 -0.22 1.67 17.14
N VAL A 325 -1.14 2.56 16.81
CA VAL A 325 -0.97 3.63 15.82
C VAL A 325 -1.29 4.96 16.46
N VAL A 326 -0.62 6.00 16.01
CA VAL A 326 -0.75 7.35 16.56
C VAL A 326 -1.74 8.14 15.71
N GLU A 327 -2.94 8.37 16.21
CA GLU A 327 -3.99 9.13 15.53
C GLU A 327 -3.96 10.60 15.95
N GLU A 328 -4.13 11.49 14.96
CA GLU A 328 -4.39 12.90 15.21
C GLU A 328 -5.89 13.10 15.32
N VAL A 329 -6.38 13.36 16.54
CA VAL A 329 -7.78 13.67 16.79
C VAL A 329 -7.92 15.17 16.94
N ILE A 330 -8.69 15.79 16.03
CA ILE A 330 -9.03 17.20 16.16
C ILE A 330 -10.19 17.30 17.15
N ASP A 331 -9.94 17.89 18.31
CA ASP A 331 -10.98 18.18 19.30
C ASP A 331 -11.95 19.25 18.75
N LYS A 332 -13.13 19.36 19.36
CA LYS A 332 -14.19 20.33 18.98
C LYS A 332 -13.70 21.78 18.98
N ASP A 333 -12.64 22.09 19.72
CA ASP A 333 -12.00 23.40 19.79
C ASP A 333 -10.88 23.60 18.74
N GLY A 334 -10.69 22.65 17.81
CA GLY A 334 -9.66 22.72 16.77
C GLY A 334 -8.24 22.39 17.25
N LYS A 335 -8.09 21.89 18.47
CA LYS A 335 -6.80 21.40 18.99
C LYS A 335 -6.53 20.00 18.48
N VAL A 336 -5.33 19.79 17.91
CA VAL A 336 -4.85 18.47 17.52
C VAL A 336 -4.36 17.74 18.76
N GLU A 337 -5.10 16.72 19.19
CA GLU A 337 -4.72 15.81 20.26
C GLU A 337 -4.17 14.53 19.63
N ILE A 338 -2.95 14.17 20.01
CA ILE A 338 -2.30 12.94 19.53
C ILE A 338 -2.72 11.80 20.46
N LYS A 339 -3.43 10.80 19.94
CA LYS A 339 -3.88 9.62 20.70
C LYS A 339 -3.29 8.33 20.18
N GLU A 340 -2.85 7.48 21.09
CA GLU A 340 -2.44 6.11 20.77
C GLU A 340 -3.69 5.22 20.67
N ARG A 341 -3.96 4.68 19.49
CA ARG A 341 -4.98 3.64 19.28
C ARG A 341 -4.30 2.28 19.26
N LYS A 342 -4.61 1.44 20.24
CA LYS A 342 -4.16 0.03 20.25
C LYS A 342 -4.79 -0.73 19.08
N LEU A 343 -3.99 -1.54 18.42
CA LEU A 343 -4.43 -2.41 17.34
C LEU A 343 -4.89 -3.76 17.91
N SER A 344 -5.88 -4.37 17.28
CA SER A 344 -6.15 -5.79 17.49
C SER A 344 -5.10 -6.65 16.79
N LEU A 345 -4.95 -7.91 17.21
CA LEU A 345 -4.03 -8.85 16.56
C LEU A 345 -4.30 -8.98 15.05
N ASP A 346 -5.58 -9.01 14.65
CA ASP A 346 -5.96 -9.13 13.24
C ASP A 346 -5.62 -7.85 12.45
N GLU A 347 -5.74 -6.68 13.06
CA GLU A 347 -5.33 -5.41 12.44
C GLU A 347 -3.80 -5.36 12.27
N GLU A 348 -3.04 -5.81 13.27
CA GLU A 348 -1.58 -5.93 13.16
C GLU A 348 -1.18 -6.90 12.05
N LEU A 349 -1.80 -8.07 11.99
CA LEU A 349 -1.53 -9.07 10.96
C LEU A 349 -1.88 -8.55 9.55
N ALA A 350 -2.98 -7.82 9.41
CA ALA A 350 -3.35 -7.17 8.16
C ALA A 350 -2.27 -6.18 7.70
N LEU A 351 -1.79 -5.32 8.60
CA LEU A 351 -0.74 -4.36 8.32
C LEU A 351 0.60 -5.02 7.97
N ILE A 352 1.01 -6.05 8.70
CA ILE A 352 2.25 -6.82 8.43
C ILE A 352 2.19 -7.46 7.04
N ASN A 353 1.04 -8.00 6.65
CA ASN A 353 0.86 -8.59 5.32
C ASN A 353 0.80 -7.53 4.21
N ILE A 354 0.20 -6.35 4.46
CA ILE A 354 0.27 -5.22 3.53
C ILE A 354 1.72 -4.73 3.35
N ASP A 355 2.52 -4.69 4.43
CA ASP A 355 3.94 -4.36 4.35
C ASP A 355 4.74 -5.40 3.57
N SER A 356 4.38 -6.68 3.74
CA SER A 356 4.93 -7.77 2.95
C SER A 356 4.54 -7.66 1.47
N MET A 357 3.29 -7.29 1.16
CA MET A 357 2.81 -7.01 -0.20
C MET A 357 3.61 -5.87 -0.85
N LYS A 358 3.84 -4.76 -0.13
CA LYS A 358 4.70 -3.65 -0.60
C LYS A 358 6.13 -4.13 -0.86
N SER A 359 6.66 -5.00 0.00
CA SER A 359 7.99 -5.58 -0.17
C SER A 359 8.08 -6.47 -1.41
N GLU A 360 7.12 -7.38 -1.62
CA GLU A 360 7.03 -8.23 -2.82
C GLU A 360 6.93 -7.38 -4.10
N LEU A 361 6.13 -6.30 -4.09
CA LEU A 361 5.98 -5.39 -5.22
C LEU A 361 7.33 -4.80 -5.69
N THR A 362 8.23 -4.50 -4.76
CA THR A 362 9.56 -3.93 -5.08
C THR A 362 10.56 -4.97 -5.58
N GLN A 363 10.29 -6.25 -5.35
CA GLN A 363 11.14 -7.36 -5.78
C GLN A 363 10.79 -7.82 -7.20
N ILE A 364 9.67 -7.38 -7.76
CA ILE A 364 9.30 -7.66 -9.14
C ILE A 364 10.17 -6.84 -10.09
N HIS A 365 10.89 -7.52 -10.97
CA HIS A 365 11.78 -6.93 -11.96
C HIS A 365 11.19 -7.02 -13.37
N THR A 366 11.56 -6.05 -14.19
CA THR A 366 11.22 -5.95 -15.61
C THR A 366 12.31 -6.64 -16.42
N PHE A 367 11.95 -7.72 -17.12
CA PHE A 367 12.84 -8.40 -18.05
C PHE A 367 12.57 -7.92 -19.46
N LYS A 368 13.65 -7.61 -20.20
CA LYS A 368 13.59 -7.13 -21.58
C LYS A 368 14.34 -8.09 -22.50
N ASP A 369 13.92 -8.17 -23.76
CA ASP A 369 14.68 -8.86 -24.81
C ASP A 369 15.88 -8.02 -25.29
N SER A 370 16.64 -8.56 -26.24
CA SER A 370 17.77 -7.86 -26.87
C SER A 370 17.38 -6.56 -27.57
N ASN A 371 16.09 -6.38 -27.89
CA ASN A 371 15.56 -5.22 -28.57
C ASN A 371 15.00 -4.18 -27.58
N GLY A 372 15.08 -4.43 -26.26
CA GLY A 372 14.56 -3.55 -25.22
C GLY A 372 13.05 -3.67 -24.97
N THR A 373 12.37 -4.61 -25.62
CA THR A 373 10.94 -4.87 -25.42
C THR A 373 10.75 -5.64 -24.12
N VAL A 374 9.81 -5.21 -23.28
CA VAL A 374 9.50 -5.91 -22.04
C VAL A 374 8.86 -7.26 -22.35
N THR A 375 9.49 -8.34 -21.91
CA THR A 375 9.02 -9.71 -22.12
C THR A 375 8.30 -10.28 -20.91
N ARG A 376 8.69 -9.86 -19.70
CA ARG A 376 8.13 -10.41 -18.46
C ARG A 376 8.32 -9.47 -17.27
N TYR A 377 7.36 -9.51 -16.35
CA TYR A 377 7.52 -9.03 -14.97
C TYR A 377 7.53 -10.20 -14.00
N ALA A 378 8.64 -10.40 -13.28
CA ALA A 378 8.81 -11.51 -12.34
C ALA A 378 9.85 -11.19 -11.27
N ASN A 379 9.81 -11.93 -10.16
CA ASN A 379 10.93 -11.92 -9.22
C ASN A 379 12.15 -12.62 -9.88
N PRO A 380 13.37 -12.05 -9.82
CA PRO A 380 14.57 -12.74 -10.27
C PRO A 380 14.88 -14.01 -9.47
N ASP A 381 14.50 -14.04 -8.18
CA ASP A 381 14.56 -15.26 -7.37
C ASP A 381 13.29 -16.10 -7.59
N GLN A 382 13.46 -17.31 -8.11
CA GLN A 382 12.36 -18.23 -8.40
C GLN A 382 11.76 -18.87 -7.14
N HIS A 383 12.45 -18.76 -6.00
CA HIS A 383 11.99 -19.29 -4.71
C HIS A 383 11.27 -18.24 -3.86
N ALA A 384 11.29 -16.97 -4.27
CA ALA A 384 10.59 -15.92 -3.58
C ALA A 384 9.10 -15.96 -3.91
N HIS A 385 8.27 -15.84 -2.88
CA HIS A 385 6.83 -15.77 -3.03
C HIS A 385 6.40 -14.42 -3.61
N ASP A 386 5.40 -14.44 -4.51
CA ASP A 386 4.77 -13.25 -5.10
C ASP A 386 3.24 -13.28 -4.98
N ASP A 387 2.72 -14.11 -4.08
CA ASP A 387 1.28 -14.36 -3.89
C ASP A 387 0.53 -13.05 -3.51
N ARG A 388 1.08 -12.23 -2.60
CA ARG A 388 0.43 -10.98 -2.18
C ARG A 388 0.49 -9.95 -3.29
N PHE A 389 1.63 -9.86 -3.97
CA PHE A 389 1.76 -9.06 -5.19
C PHE A 389 0.71 -9.44 -6.24
N TYR A 390 0.45 -10.74 -6.43
CA TYR A 390 -0.53 -11.18 -7.40
C TYR A 390 -1.96 -10.77 -7.01
N THR A 391 -2.34 -10.87 -5.73
CA THR A 391 -3.64 -10.33 -5.29
C THR A 391 -3.77 -8.83 -5.52
N LEU A 392 -2.70 -8.05 -5.30
CA LEU A 392 -2.68 -6.62 -5.64
C LEU A 392 -2.87 -6.37 -7.14
N LEU A 393 -2.28 -7.18 -8.02
CA LEU A 393 -2.47 -7.09 -9.47
C LEU A 393 -3.94 -7.27 -9.85
N LEU A 394 -4.63 -8.24 -9.25
CA LEU A 394 -6.05 -8.47 -9.51
C LEU A 394 -6.88 -7.24 -9.09
N LEU A 395 -6.66 -6.71 -7.89
CA LEU A 395 -7.34 -5.51 -7.40
C LEU A 395 -7.11 -4.32 -8.35
N ALA A 396 -5.85 -4.10 -8.74
CA ALA A 396 -5.46 -3.03 -9.65
C ALA A 396 -6.12 -3.18 -11.04
N HIS A 397 -6.18 -4.40 -11.57
CA HIS A 397 -6.86 -4.68 -12.84
C HIS A 397 -8.32 -4.23 -12.81
N LYS A 398 -9.07 -4.61 -11.77
CA LYS A 398 -10.48 -4.20 -11.64
C LYS A 398 -10.64 -2.68 -11.45
N LEU A 399 -9.78 -2.05 -10.66
CA LEU A 399 -9.78 -0.58 -10.53
C LEU A 399 -9.52 0.09 -11.88
N TYR A 400 -8.60 -0.44 -12.67
CA TYR A 400 -8.30 0.06 -14.00
C TYR A 400 -9.54 0.00 -14.92
N GLU A 401 -10.25 -1.12 -14.94
CA GLU A 401 -11.48 -1.28 -15.72
C GLU A 401 -12.56 -0.26 -15.31
N ILE A 402 -12.75 -0.06 -14.00
CA ILE A 402 -13.73 0.89 -13.46
C ILE A 402 -13.38 2.31 -13.91
N ARG A 403 -12.12 2.72 -13.73
CA ARG A 403 -11.63 4.04 -14.16
C ARG A 403 -11.78 4.24 -15.67
N ARG A 404 -11.45 3.22 -16.47
CA ARG A 404 -11.62 3.29 -17.92
C ARG A 404 -13.09 3.46 -18.33
N LYS A 405 -14.01 2.74 -17.68
CA LYS A 405 -15.46 2.88 -17.93
C LYS A 405 -15.96 4.28 -17.56
N ASP A 406 -15.49 4.84 -16.45
CA ASP A 406 -15.84 6.18 -16.01
C ASP A 406 -15.34 7.27 -16.98
N LEU A 407 -14.10 7.15 -17.45
CA LEU A 407 -13.51 8.03 -18.46
C LEU A 407 -14.25 7.96 -19.82
N LEU A 408 -14.76 6.79 -20.20
CA LEU A 408 -15.57 6.65 -21.41
C LEU A 408 -16.96 7.26 -21.22
N ARG A 409 -17.60 7.06 -20.07
CA ARG A 409 -18.92 7.62 -19.76
C ARG A 409 -18.90 9.14 -19.72
N SER A 410 -17.89 9.74 -19.10
CA SER A 410 -17.72 11.21 -19.05
C SER A 410 -17.58 11.83 -20.44
N LYS A 411 -16.85 11.18 -21.37
CA LYS A 411 -16.75 11.62 -22.77
C LYS A 411 -18.09 11.55 -23.51
N VAL A 412 -18.86 10.48 -23.35
CA VAL A 412 -20.18 10.33 -24.00
C VAL A 412 -21.18 11.39 -23.52
N VAL A 413 -21.12 11.81 -22.25
CA VAL A 413 -21.98 12.89 -21.72
C VAL A 413 -21.62 14.24 -22.35
N GLN A 414 -20.34 14.49 -22.63
CA GLN A 414 -19.88 15.70 -23.32
C GLN A 414 -20.25 15.69 -24.82
N GLU A 415 -20.30 14.51 -25.45
CA GLU A 415 -20.67 14.32 -26.87
C GLU A 415 -22.18 14.17 -27.12
N LYS A 416 -23.06 14.64 -26.21
CA LYS A 416 -24.49 14.81 -26.56
C LYS A 416 -24.61 15.94 -27.59
N ILE A 417 -24.44 15.57 -28.86
CA ILE A 417 -24.71 16.41 -30.03
C ILE A 417 -26.17 16.86 -29.93
N ASP A 418 -26.37 18.17 -29.89
CA ASP A 418 -27.69 18.77 -29.91
C ASP A 418 -28.34 18.55 -31.28
N ILE A 419 -29.12 17.47 -31.41
CA ILE A 419 -29.80 17.07 -32.65
C ILE A 419 -30.68 18.21 -33.20
N LYS A 420 -31.15 19.14 -32.36
CA LYS A 420 -31.91 20.33 -32.79
C LYS A 420 -31.06 21.33 -33.57
N LYS A 421 -29.74 21.40 -33.32
CA LYS A 421 -28.82 22.23 -34.12
C LYS A 421 -28.50 21.62 -35.49
N LEU A 422 -28.60 20.29 -35.62
CA LEU A 422 -28.35 19.59 -36.89
C LEU A 422 -29.56 19.64 -37.85
N LEU A 423 -30.78 19.78 -37.33
CA LEU A 423 -32.04 19.77 -38.09
C LEU A 423 -32.68 21.16 -38.24
N MET A 424 -31.89 22.24 -38.34
CA MET A 424 -32.42 23.54 -38.75
C MET A 424 -32.78 23.52 -40.24
N PHE A 425 -33.95 22.95 -40.57
CA PHE A 425 -34.59 23.18 -41.86
C PHE A 425 -34.93 24.67 -41.96
N LYS A 426 -34.29 25.37 -42.90
CA LYS A 426 -34.66 26.75 -43.24
C LYS A 426 -36.14 26.77 -43.63
N GLN A 427 -36.95 27.50 -42.87
CA GLN A 427 -38.35 27.70 -43.23
C GLN A 427 -38.43 28.37 -44.62
N PRO A 428 -39.33 27.90 -45.50
CA PRO A 428 -39.47 28.47 -46.83
C PRO A 428 -40.01 29.90 -46.71
N LYS A 429 -39.32 30.84 -47.36
CA LYS A 429 -39.80 32.21 -47.51
C LYS A 429 -41.00 32.21 -48.44
N ILE A 430 -42.19 32.36 -47.89
CA ILE A 430 -43.40 32.66 -48.66
C ILE A 430 -43.34 34.14 -49.02
N ARG A 431 -43.55 34.43 -50.31
CA ARG A 431 -43.41 35.75 -50.94
C ARG A 431 -44.68 36.56 -50.83
#